data_AF-A0A536XL66-F1
#
_entry.id   AF-A0A536XL66-F1
#
_cell.length_a   1.000
_cell.length_b   1.000
_cell.length_c   1.000
_cell.angle_alpha   90.00
_cell.angle_beta   90.00
_cell.angle_gamma   90.00
#
_symmetry.space_group_name_H-M   'P 1'
#
loop_
_entity.id
_entity.type
_entity.pdbx_description
1 polymer ?
#
loop_
_entity_poly.entity_id
_entity_poly.type
_entity_poly.pdbx_seq_one_letter_code
_entity_poly.pdbx_strand_id
1 'polypeptide(L)'
;VIIAYIEDGVVRGAAELHPPDQSPDALPEIAFSVEAGVRRQGVGSILFKKLTAEARSKGYRSLRITTGAQNQAMRALASKFGAHLTFRHGESTGNIDLTQQPLSPFAGLAIATPIDAARAMINLNRAYWRLYLKMYGLGRTAQRHAEGAARRA
;
A
#
# COMPACT_ATOMS: atom_id res chain seq x y z
N VAL A 1 -11.05 6.47 13.63
CA VAL A 1 -10.89 6.77 12.19
C VAL A 1 -11.00 5.45 11.44
N ILE A 2 -11.70 5.42 10.31
CA ILE A 2 -11.81 4.24 9.46
C ILE A 2 -11.37 4.63 8.04
N ILE A 3 -10.52 3.80 7.43
CA ILE A 3 -10.01 3.98 6.07
C ILE A 3 -10.35 2.73 5.26
N ALA A 4 -11.11 2.89 4.19
CA ALA A 4 -11.48 1.80 3.28
C ALA A 4 -10.58 1.77 2.05
N TYR A 5 -10.25 0.56 1.59
CA TYR A 5 -9.70 0.29 0.27
C TYR A 5 -10.83 -0.22 -0.62
N ILE A 6 -11.07 0.48 -1.74
CA ILE A 6 -12.22 0.24 -2.63
C ILE A 6 -11.72 -0.09 -4.03
N GLU A 7 -12.20 -1.19 -4.59
CA GLU A 7 -12.00 -1.58 -5.99
C GLU A 7 -13.36 -1.86 -6.63
N ASP A 8 -13.62 -1.28 -7.81
CA ASP A 8 -14.87 -1.44 -8.55
C ASP A 8 -16.13 -1.10 -7.73
N GLY A 9 -16.03 -0.10 -6.86
CA GLY A 9 -17.11 0.32 -5.97
C GLY A 9 -17.34 -0.60 -4.76
N VAL A 10 -16.51 -1.64 -4.57
CA VAL A 10 -16.61 -2.60 -3.47
C VAL A 10 -15.48 -2.41 -2.47
N VAL A 11 -15.80 -2.42 -1.17
CA VAL A 11 -14.80 -2.37 -0.10
C VAL A 11 -14.07 -3.71 -0.01
N ARG A 12 -12.77 -3.72 -0.33
CA ARG A 12 -11.92 -4.93 -0.34
C ARG A 12 -10.98 -5.01 0.87
N GLY A 13 -10.90 -3.94 1.66
CA GLY A 13 -10.15 -3.90 2.90
C GLY A 13 -10.46 -2.65 3.71
N ALA A 14 -10.16 -2.70 5.00
CA ALA A 14 -10.37 -1.61 5.93
C ALA A 14 -9.22 -1.54 6.95
N ALA A 15 -8.96 -0.34 7.43
CA ALA A 15 -8.07 -0.07 8.54
C ALA A 15 -8.72 0.90 9.51
N GLU A 16 -8.59 0.62 10.79
CA GLU A 16 -9.19 1.40 11.86
C GLU A 16 -8.13 1.89 12.82
N LEU A 17 -8.31 3.12 13.28
CA LEU A 17 -7.52 3.75 14.34
C LEU A 17 -8.47 4.16 15.45
N HIS A 18 -8.30 3.52 16.59
CA HIS A 18 -9.01 3.76 17.83
C HIS A 18 -8.18 4.69 18.72
N PRO A 19 -8.78 5.71 19.35
CA PRO A 19 -8.08 6.54 20.32
C PRO A 19 -7.64 5.70 21.53
N PRO A 20 -6.65 6.16 22.30
CA PRO A 20 -6.30 5.51 23.56
C PRO A 20 -7.48 5.60 24.54
N ASP A 21 -7.65 4.56 25.37
CA ASP A 21 -8.57 4.58 26.49
C ASP A 21 -8.15 5.62 27.56
N GLN A 22 -8.96 5.80 28.60
CA GLN A 22 -8.68 6.79 29.67
C GLN A 22 -7.50 6.43 30.60
N SER A 23 -6.81 5.31 30.34
CA SER A 23 -5.65 4.91 31.13
C SER A 23 -4.42 5.77 30.76
N PRO A 24 -3.58 6.19 31.73
CA PRO A 24 -2.39 6.99 31.47
C PRO A 24 -1.40 6.36 30.47
N ASP A 25 -1.36 5.03 30.42
CA ASP A 25 -0.45 4.25 29.58
C ASP A 25 -1.13 3.71 28.31
N ALA A 26 -2.39 4.09 28.04
CA ALA A 26 -3.10 3.63 26.86
C ALA A 26 -2.48 4.24 25.59
N LEU A 27 -2.23 3.38 24.61
CA LEU A 27 -1.82 3.79 23.27
C LEU A 27 -3.01 3.69 22.32
N PRO A 28 -3.11 4.58 21.32
CA PRO A 28 -4.06 4.41 20.23
C PRO A 28 -3.83 3.06 19.53
N GLU A 29 -4.91 2.36 19.24
CA GLU A 29 -4.88 1.01 18.69
C GLU A 29 -5.27 0.99 17.22
N ILE A 30 -4.60 0.12 16.46
CA ILE A 30 -4.88 -0.06 15.03
C ILE A 30 -5.33 -1.48 14.71
N ALA A 31 -6.31 -1.59 13.81
CA ALA A 31 -6.83 -2.85 13.31
C ALA A 31 -6.90 -2.85 11.78
N PHE A 32 -6.73 -4.03 11.17
CA PHE A 32 -6.74 -4.19 9.71
C PHE A 32 -7.54 -5.42 9.30
N SER A 33 -8.33 -5.26 8.25
CA SER A 33 -9.00 -6.36 7.56
C SER A 33 -8.79 -6.22 6.05
N VAL A 34 -8.43 -7.31 5.39
CA VAL A 34 -8.23 -7.36 3.93
C VAL A 34 -8.84 -8.65 3.41
N GLU A 35 -9.68 -8.55 2.39
CA GLU A 35 -10.30 -9.71 1.76
C GLU A 35 -9.24 -10.64 1.16
N ALA A 36 -9.48 -11.95 1.26
CA ALA A 36 -8.50 -12.97 0.83
C ALA A 36 -8.05 -12.79 -0.62
N GLY A 37 -8.97 -12.41 -1.52
CA GLY A 37 -8.70 -12.21 -2.94
C GLY A 37 -7.67 -11.12 -3.25
N VAL A 38 -7.54 -10.10 -2.38
CA VAL A 38 -6.63 -8.97 -2.57
C VAL A 38 -5.45 -8.96 -1.57
N ARG A 39 -5.31 -10.01 -0.75
CA ARG A 39 -4.14 -10.18 0.14
C ARG A 39 -2.87 -10.40 -0.67
N ARG A 40 -1.73 -10.02 -0.07
CA ARG A 40 -0.38 -10.14 -0.65
C ARG A 40 -0.17 -9.31 -1.94
N GLN A 41 -1.11 -8.43 -2.28
CA GLN A 41 -1.00 -7.49 -3.40
C GLN A 41 -0.61 -6.06 -2.95
N GLY A 42 -0.26 -5.90 -1.66
CA GLY A 42 0.16 -4.62 -1.10
C GLY A 42 -0.95 -3.80 -0.43
N VAL A 43 -2.22 -4.21 -0.53
CA VAL A 43 -3.37 -3.52 0.10
C VAL A 43 -3.14 -3.21 1.58
N GLY A 44 -2.70 -4.19 2.36
CA GLY A 44 -2.39 -3.99 3.79
C GLY A 44 -1.30 -2.93 4.02
N SER A 45 -0.26 -2.87 3.17
CA SER A 45 0.78 -1.84 3.28
C SER A 45 0.27 -0.44 2.92
N ILE A 46 -0.63 -0.33 1.93
CA ILE A 46 -1.25 0.94 1.54
C ILE A 46 -2.10 1.47 2.70
N LEU A 47 -2.98 0.62 3.23
CA LEU A 47 -3.83 0.93 4.37
C LEU A 47 -3.00 1.35 5.60
N PHE A 48 -1.94 0.59 5.93
CA PHE A 48 -1.07 0.88 7.06
C PHE A 48 -0.38 2.24 6.91
N LYS A 49 0.22 2.50 5.74
CA LYS A 49 0.88 3.79 5.46
C LYS A 49 -0.08 4.97 5.62
N LYS A 50 -1.30 4.84 5.10
CA LYS A 50 -2.31 5.90 5.20
C LYS A 50 -2.76 6.10 6.66
N LEU A 51 -3.06 5.01 7.37
CA LEU A 51 -3.47 5.08 8.78
C LEU A 51 -2.39 5.68 9.68
N THR A 52 -1.12 5.32 9.46
CA THR A 52 0.02 5.91 10.17
C THR A 52 0.14 7.42 9.89
N ALA A 53 -0.11 7.86 8.66
CA ALA A 53 -0.14 9.29 8.36
C ALA A 53 -1.28 10.02 9.11
N GLU A 54 -2.47 9.42 9.18
CA GLU A 54 -3.59 9.97 9.97
C GLU A 54 -3.32 9.96 11.48
N ALA A 55 -2.62 8.95 12.00
CA ALA A 55 -2.21 8.92 13.40
C ALA A 55 -1.22 10.07 13.72
N ARG A 56 -0.27 10.32 12.81
CA ARG A 56 0.69 11.43 12.93
C ARG A 56 0.02 12.79 12.85
N SER A 57 -0.92 12.99 11.93
CA SER A 57 -1.66 14.26 11.82
C SER A 57 -2.45 14.58 13.08
N LYS A 58 -2.84 13.55 13.84
CA LYS A 58 -3.47 13.65 15.17
C LYS A 58 -2.48 13.83 16.32
N GLY A 59 -1.18 13.87 16.06
CA GLY A 59 -0.14 14.07 17.07
C GLY A 59 0.24 12.81 17.85
N TYR A 60 -0.21 11.61 17.44
CA TYR A 60 0.19 10.38 18.10
C TYR A 60 1.66 10.06 17.82
N ARG A 61 2.37 9.62 18.86
CA ARG A 61 3.80 9.28 18.80
C ARG A 61 4.05 7.78 18.70
N SER A 62 3.12 6.97 19.20
CA SER A 62 3.20 5.52 19.18
C SER A 62 1.81 4.92 18.95
N LEU A 63 1.76 3.74 18.33
CA LEU A 63 0.55 2.96 18.09
C LEU A 63 0.73 1.57 18.67
N ARG A 64 -0.37 0.99 19.19
CA ARG A 64 -0.43 -0.43 19.55
C ARG A 64 -1.11 -1.24 18.44
N ILE A 65 -0.57 -2.42 18.18
CA ILE A 65 -1.22 -3.45 17.38
C ILE A 65 -1.22 -4.77 18.16
N THR A 66 -2.37 -5.44 18.18
CA THR A 66 -2.53 -6.78 18.74
C THR A 66 -2.97 -7.72 17.62
N THR A 67 -2.34 -8.88 17.52
CA THR A 67 -2.69 -9.90 16.54
C THR A 67 -2.46 -11.29 17.09
N GLY A 68 -3.29 -12.27 16.71
CA GLY A 68 -3.03 -13.66 17.05
C GLY A 68 -1.62 -14.10 16.60
N ALA A 69 -0.94 -14.89 17.42
CA ALA A 69 0.48 -15.20 17.18
C ALA A 69 0.75 -16.03 15.91
N GLN A 70 -0.26 -16.76 15.46
CA GLN A 70 -0.23 -17.52 14.21
C GLN A 70 -0.53 -16.66 12.97
N ASN A 71 -0.91 -15.38 13.14
CA ASN A 71 -1.19 -14.47 12.02
C ASN A 71 0.11 -13.94 11.40
N GLN A 72 0.83 -14.82 10.70
CA GLN A 72 2.12 -14.51 10.09
C GLN A 72 2.04 -13.32 9.12
N ALA A 73 0.93 -13.17 8.40
CA ALA A 73 0.72 -12.06 7.47
C ALA A 73 0.68 -10.71 8.19
N MET A 74 -0.07 -10.60 9.29
CA MET A 74 -0.12 -9.36 10.07
C MET A 74 1.19 -9.10 10.80
N ARG A 75 1.85 -10.15 11.32
CA ARG A 75 3.16 -10.01 11.95
C ARG A 75 4.19 -9.46 10.98
N ALA A 76 4.26 -10.02 9.78
CA ALA A 76 5.16 -9.53 8.72
C ALA A 76 4.82 -8.10 8.30
N LEU A 77 3.52 -7.76 8.19
CA LEU A 77 3.09 -6.41 7.87
C LEU A 77 3.49 -5.42 8.97
N ALA A 78 3.21 -5.71 10.24
CA ALA A 78 3.55 -4.84 11.36
C ALA A 78 5.07 -4.66 11.50
N SER A 79 5.86 -5.75 11.38
CA SER A 79 7.32 -5.66 11.41
C SER A 79 7.90 -4.80 10.28
N LYS A 80 7.29 -4.80 9.08
CA LYS A 80 7.69 -3.89 7.99
C LYS A 80 7.57 -2.41 8.35
N PHE A 81 6.69 -2.07 9.28
CA PHE A 81 6.49 -0.71 9.79
C PHE A 81 7.20 -0.46 11.13
N GLY A 82 8.11 -1.34 11.54
CA GLY A 82 8.93 -1.16 12.75
C GLY A 82 8.24 -1.64 14.03
N ALA A 83 7.18 -2.44 13.94
CA ALA A 83 6.59 -3.03 15.13
C ALA A 83 7.52 -4.11 15.73
N HIS A 84 7.84 -3.96 17.01
CA HIS A 84 8.47 -5.01 17.81
C HIS A 84 7.36 -5.82 18.50
N LEU A 85 7.05 -6.99 17.92
CA LEU A 85 5.98 -7.86 18.42
C LEU A 85 6.51 -8.78 19.50
N THR A 86 5.88 -8.74 20.67
CA THR A 86 6.15 -9.66 21.78
C THR A 86 4.98 -10.62 21.95
N PHE A 87 5.27 -11.89 22.18
CA PHE A 87 4.25 -12.91 22.37
C PHE A 87 3.83 -13.00 23.84
N ARG A 88 2.52 -12.91 24.09
CA ARG A 88 1.89 -13.03 25.41
C ARG A 88 0.54 -13.72 25.27
N HIS A 89 0.31 -14.77 26.05
CA HIS A 89 -1.02 -15.42 26.18
C HIS A 89 -1.71 -15.83 24.86
N GLY A 90 -0.97 -16.29 23.85
CA GLY A 90 -1.55 -16.70 22.56
C GLY A 90 -1.65 -15.58 21.51
N GLU A 91 -1.38 -14.35 21.92
CA GLU A 91 -1.38 -13.16 21.07
C GLU A 91 0.02 -12.56 20.95
N SER A 92 0.22 -11.77 19.91
CA SER A 92 1.39 -10.93 19.69
C SER A 92 0.96 -9.47 19.76
N THR A 93 1.49 -8.75 20.75
CA THR A 93 1.29 -7.32 20.91
C THR A 93 2.57 -6.60 20.53
N GLY A 94 2.46 -5.53 19.76
CA GLY A 94 3.60 -4.70 19.41
C GLY A 94 3.27 -3.23 19.41
N ASN A 95 4.30 -2.43 19.65
CA ASN A 95 4.23 -0.98 19.58
C ASN A 95 4.99 -0.52 18.34
N ILE A 96 4.44 0.48 17.66
CA ILE A 96 5.03 1.11 16.48
C ILE A 96 5.39 2.54 16.84
N ASP A 97 6.67 2.86 16.83
CA ASP A 97 7.15 4.22 17.04
C ASP A 97 6.95 5.05 15.77
N LEU A 98 6.06 6.05 15.84
CA LEU A 98 5.76 6.94 14.73
C LEU A 98 6.80 8.03 14.54
N THR A 99 7.73 8.22 15.47
CA THR A 99 8.79 9.23 15.42
C THR A 99 10.01 8.74 14.63
N GLN A 100 10.28 7.44 14.63
CA GLN A 100 11.47 6.86 13.98
C GLN A 100 11.29 6.48 12.52
N GLN A 101 10.05 6.32 12.05
CA GLN A 101 9.82 6.00 10.65
C GLN A 101 10.01 7.27 9.81
N PRO A 102 10.93 7.30 8.81
CA PRO A 102 11.25 8.54 8.11
C PRO A 102 9.99 9.18 7.55
N LEU A 103 9.79 10.45 7.88
CA LEU A 103 8.86 11.33 7.17
C LEU A 103 9.23 11.18 5.69
N SER A 104 8.37 10.56 4.89
CA SER A 104 8.51 10.72 3.45
C SER A 104 8.43 12.24 3.21
N PRO A 105 9.43 12.89 2.58
CA PRO A 105 9.44 14.34 2.38
C PRO A 105 8.26 14.84 1.53
N PHE A 106 7.44 13.92 1.01
CA PHE A 106 6.19 14.17 0.31
C PHE A 106 4.94 14.23 1.20
N ALA A 107 5.05 14.01 2.51
CA ALA A 107 3.91 14.10 3.43
C ALA A 107 3.32 15.53 3.53
N GLY A 108 4.12 16.54 3.15
CA GLY A 108 3.70 17.95 3.05
C GLY A 108 3.23 18.39 1.66
N LEU A 109 3.22 17.53 0.64
CA LEU A 109 2.55 17.84 -0.63
C LEU A 109 1.04 17.64 -0.46
N ALA A 110 0.43 18.50 0.35
CA ALA A 110 -0.98 18.80 0.24
C ALA A 110 -1.26 19.18 -1.21
N ILE A 111 -1.98 18.30 -1.88
CA ILE A 111 -2.41 18.41 -3.27
C ILE A 111 -3.25 19.68 -3.39
N ALA A 112 -2.71 20.71 -4.05
CA ALA A 112 -3.42 21.97 -4.24
C ALA A 112 -3.56 22.39 -5.72
N THR A 113 -3.05 21.66 -6.71
CA THR A 113 -3.25 22.08 -8.12
C THR A 113 -3.50 20.93 -9.11
N PRO A 114 -4.36 21.14 -10.14
CA PRO A 114 -4.67 20.14 -11.18
C PRO A 114 -3.47 19.67 -12.02
N ILE A 115 -2.39 20.46 -12.09
CA ILE A 115 -1.24 20.20 -12.98
C ILE A 115 -0.34 19.08 -12.42
N ASP A 116 -0.22 18.97 -11.10
CA ASP A 116 0.62 17.97 -10.46
C ASP A 116 -0.03 16.57 -10.46
N ALA A 117 -1.36 16.51 -10.39
CA ALA A 117 -2.11 15.27 -10.60
C ALA A 117 -1.84 14.69 -12.00
N ALA A 118 -1.81 15.55 -13.02
CA ALA A 118 -1.48 15.14 -14.39
C ALA A 118 -0.03 14.60 -14.50
N ARG A 119 0.93 15.23 -13.81
CA ARG A 119 2.33 14.79 -13.82
C ARG A 119 2.55 13.48 -13.05
N ALA A 120 1.85 13.28 -11.93
CA ALA A 120 1.86 12.02 -11.18
C ALA A 120 1.23 10.87 -11.99
N MET A 121 0.13 11.14 -12.71
CA MET A 121 -0.47 10.17 -13.64
C MET A 121 0.47 9.81 -14.78
N ILE A 122 1.19 10.77 -15.38
CA ILE A 122 2.14 10.50 -16.47
C ILE A 122 3.30 9.58 -16.02
N ASN A 123 3.81 9.76 -14.80
CA ASN A 123 4.91 8.92 -14.30
C ASN A 123 4.49 7.50 -13.92
N LEU A 124 3.27 7.30 -13.40
CA LEU A 124 2.72 5.97 -13.12
C LEU A 124 2.38 5.22 -14.42
N ASN A 125 1.85 5.95 -15.41
CA ASN A 125 1.41 5.41 -16.70
C ASN A 125 2.58 4.85 -17.54
N ARG A 126 3.80 5.41 -17.40
CA ARG A 126 4.96 4.99 -18.20
C ARG A 126 5.46 3.57 -17.93
N ALA A 127 5.32 3.09 -16.70
CA ALA A 127 5.71 1.71 -16.34
C ALA A 127 4.67 0.69 -16.84
N TYR A 128 3.39 1.06 -16.79
CA TYR A 128 2.28 0.24 -17.29
C TYR A 128 2.36 0.03 -18.80
N TRP A 129 2.60 1.09 -19.59
CA TRP A 129 2.72 0.97 -21.06
C TRP A 129 3.97 0.21 -21.52
N ARG A 130 5.08 0.30 -20.78
CA ARG A 130 6.30 -0.48 -21.10
C ARG A 130 6.09 -1.97 -20.90
N LEU A 131 5.27 -2.38 -19.94
CA LEU A 131 4.92 -3.78 -19.73
C LEU A 131 3.88 -4.24 -20.76
N TYR A 132 2.89 -3.39 -21.04
CA TYR A 132 1.82 -3.64 -22.01
C TYR A 132 2.35 -3.82 -23.45
N LEU A 133 3.25 -2.94 -23.91
CA LEU A 133 3.90 -3.04 -25.23
C LEU A 133 4.86 -4.23 -25.35
N LYS A 134 5.39 -4.72 -24.22
CA LYS A 134 6.30 -5.89 -24.18
C LYS A 134 5.53 -7.21 -24.13
N MET A 135 4.31 -7.22 -23.58
CA MET A 135 3.41 -8.37 -23.53
C MET A 135 2.66 -8.58 -24.84
N TYR A 136 2.10 -7.52 -25.43
CA TYR A 136 1.37 -7.59 -26.70
C TYR A 136 2.32 -7.40 -27.88
N GLY A 137 3.41 -8.18 -27.89
CA GLY A 137 4.49 -8.09 -28.86
C GLY A 137 4.03 -7.55 -30.21
N LEU A 138 4.55 -6.37 -30.57
CA LEU A 138 4.50 -5.87 -31.93
C LEU A 138 5.18 -6.94 -32.78
N GLY A 139 4.35 -7.81 -33.35
CA GLY A 139 4.76 -8.94 -34.15
C GLY A 139 5.59 -8.42 -35.31
N ARG A 140 6.86 -8.80 -35.33
CA ARG A 140 7.59 -8.86 -36.60
C ARG A 140 6.93 -9.93 -37.44
N THR A 141 6.07 -9.54 -38.37
CA THR A 141 5.85 -10.25 -39.65
C THR A 141 4.89 -9.47 -40.55
N ALA A 142 5.41 -8.47 -41.27
CA ALA A 142 4.86 -8.05 -42.55
C ALA A 142 5.97 -7.43 -43.44
N GLN A 143 7.07 -8.16 -43.64
CA GLN A 143 8.03 -7.82 -44.71
C GLN A 143 8.75 -9.07 -45.26
N ARG A 144 8.00 -10.16 -45.39
CA ARG A 144 8.31 -11.27 -46.31
C ARG A 144 7.08 -11.55 -47.17
N HIS A 145 6.66 -10.56 -47.94
CA HIS A 145 5.74 -10.73 -49.08
C HIS A 145 5.95 -9.62 -50.14
N ALA A 146 7.21 -9.19 -50.33
CA ALA A 146 7.59 -8.26 -51.39
C ALA A 146 8.96 -8.58 -52.04
N GLU A 147 9.44 -9.83 -51.97
CA GLU A 147 10.67 -10.27 -52.67
C GLU A 147 10.45 -11.46 -53.62
N GLY A 148 9.19 -11.79 -53.93
CA GLY A 148 8.82 -12.81 -54.91
C GLY A 148 8.45 -12.30 -56.31
N ALA A 149 8.39 -10.98 -56.51
CA ALA A 149 7.87 -10.37 -57.74
C ALA A 149 8.88 -9.48 -58.50
N ALA A 150 10.18 -9.55 -58.19
CA ALA A 150 11.23 -8.78 -58.86
C ALA A 150 12.42 -9.66 -59.34
N ARG A 151 12.13 -10.89 -59.78
CA ARG A 151 13.08 -11.77 -60.50
C ARG A 151 12.47 -12.43 -61.75
N ARG A 152 11.52 -11.75 -62.39
CA ARG A 152 11.09 -12.00 -63.78
C ARG A 152 10.77 -10.67 -64.45
N ALA A 153 11.83 -9.94 -64.78
CA ALA A 153 11.93 -8.97 -65.87
C ALA A 153 13.41 -8.90 -66.23
#